data_AF-A0A8C5Z6S1-F1
#
_entry.id   AF-A0A8C5Z6S1-F1
#
_cell.length_a   1.000
_cell.length_b   1.000
_cell.length_c   1.000
_cell.angle_alpha   90.00
_cell.angle_beta   90.00
_cell.angle_gamma   90.00
#
_symmetry.space_group_name_H-M   'P 1'
#
loop_
_entity.id
_entity.type
_entity.pdbx_description
1 polymer ?
#
loop_
_entity_poly.entity_id
_entity_poly.type
_entity_poly.pdbx_seq_one_letter_code
_entity_poly.pdbx_strand_id
1 'polypeptide(L)'
;VLGIEPRGSQALTCVFCRKNDDCPNKYGEKKTNEKWNLTVHYYCLLMSSGIWQRGKEEEGVYGFLIEDIRKEVNRASKLKCCVCKKNGASIGCVAPRCKRSYHFPCGLQRECIFQFTGNFASFCWKHRPVQIIASNNYRDSLPCTICLEYIEPVPTYNILRSPCCKNAWFHRDCLQVQAINAGVFFFRCTICSNTDTFQKEMLRMGIHIPEKDASWELEENAYQDLLQHYEHCDVRRCRCKEGRDYNAPDSKWEIKRCQCCGSSGTHLACSSLRSWEQNWECLECRSIIYNSGNSL
;
A
#
# COMPACT_ATOMS: atom_id res chain seq x y z
N VAL A 1 35.81 -0.27 38.73
CA VAL A 1 35.58 -0.37 37.28
C VAL A 1 34.31 0.40 36.97
N LEU A 2 34.45 1.65 36.52
CA LEU A 2 33.31 2.49 36.13
C LEU A 2 32.73 1.89 34.86
N GLY A 3 31.50 1.37 34.96
CA GLY A 3 30.75 0.85 33.83
C GLY A 3 30.46 2.00 32.86
N ILE A 4 31.10 1.96 31.70
CA ILE A 4 30.73 2.78 30.56
C ILE A 4 29.41 2.20 30.05
N GLU A 5 28.30 2.86 30.36
CA GLU A 5 27.03 2.59 29.68
C GLU A 5 27.21 2.84 28.17
N PRO A 6 26.69 1.97 27.28
CA PRO A 6 26.71 2.24 25.86
C PRO A 6 25.89 3.51 25.60
N ARG A 7 26.54 4.55 25.07
CA ARG A 7 25.88 5.75 24.53
C ARG A 7 24.73 5.29 23.63
N GLY A 8 23.49 5.51 24.07
CA GLY A 8 22.31 5.28 23.26
C GLY A 8 22.46 5.96 21.89
N SER A 9 22.02 5.28 20.83
CA SER A 9 22.06 5.78 19.47
C SER A 9 21.34 7.13 19.40
N GLN A 10 22.12 8.21 19.31
CA GLN A 10 21.55 9.54 19.14
C GLN A 10 20.84 9.53 17.78
N ALA A 11 19.50 9.53 17.78
CA ALA A 11 18.71 9.36 16.57
C ALA A 11 19.09 10.43 15.54
N LEU A 12 19.87 10.04 14.53
CA LEU A 12 20.45 10.96 13.56
C LEU A 12 19.32 11.63 12.76
N THR A 13 19.47 12.94 12.52
CA THR A 13 18.47 13.73 11.83
C THR A 13 18.71 13.73 10.32
N CYS A 14 17.64 13.73 9.53
CA CYS A 14 17.77 13.89 8.09
C CYS A 14 18.38 15.26 7.75
N VAL A 15 19.40 15.29 6.89
CA VAL A 15 20.11 16.53 6.52
C VAL A 15 19.23 17.54 5.77
N PHE A 16 18.16 17.08 5.11
CA PHE A 16 17.21 17.95 4.39
C PHE A 16 16.14 18.53 5.32
N CYS A 17 15.39 17.67 6.02
CA CYS A 17 14.22 18.12 6.80
C CYS A 17 14.51 18.37 8.28
N ARG A 18 15.69 17.98 8.78
CA ARG A 18 16.14 18.11 10.18
C ARG A 18 15.27 17.39 11.20
N LYS A 19 14.45 16.43 10.75
CA LYS A 19 13.66 15.54 11.59
C LYS A 19 14.40 14.24 11.87
N ASN A 20 14.14 13.65 13.04
CA ASN A 20 14.65 12.34 13.42
C ASN A 20 13.61 11.22 13.24
N ASP A 21 12.33 11.55 12.98
CA ASP A 21 11.25 10.60 12.74
C ASP A 21 11.69 9.50 11.76
N ASP A 22 11.37 8.23 12.05
CA ASP A 22 11.57 7.12 11.12
C ASP A 22 10.20 6.54 10.76
N CYS A 23 9.62 7.07 9.69
CA CYS A 23 8.29 6.69 9.22
C CYS A 23 8.37 6.40 7.72
N PRO A 24 8.80 5.19 7.30
CA PRO A 24 9.02 4.85 5.90
C PRO A 24 7.80 5.11 5.01
N ASN A 25 6.60 4.80 5.48
CA ASN A 25 5.35 5.04 4.74
C ASN A 25 5.09 6.54 4.47
N LYS A 26 5.65 7.43 5.30
CA LYS A 26 5.42 8.88 5.20
C LYS A 26 6.57 9.61 4.54
N TYR A 27 7.82 9.27 4.85
CA TYR A 27 9.01 10.00 4.42
C TYR A 27 9.94 9.18 3.51
N GLY A 28 9.57 7.95 3.20
CA GLY A 28 10.45 6.96 2.58
C GLY A 28 11.45 6.42 3.60
N GLU A 29 12.15 5.37 3.21
CA GLU A 29 13.19 4.74 4.04
C GLU A 29 14.20 5.78 4.55
N LYS A 30 14.54 5.69 5.83
CA LYS A 30 15.56 6.53 6.45
C LYS A 30 16.90 5.83 6.39
N LYS A 31 17.82 6.35 5.58
CA LYS A 31 19.15 5.76 5.37
C LYS A 31 20.22 6.59 6.05
N THR A 32 21.05 5.92 6.85
CA THR A 32 22.25 6.50 7.46
C THR A 32 23.47 5.89 6.80
N ASN A 33 24.38 6.75 6.35
CA ASN A 33 25.67 6.34 5.82
C ASN A 33 26.77 6.81 6.78
N GLU A 34 27.34 5.87 7.54
CA GLU A 34 28.35 6.15 8.56
C GLU A 34 29.66 6.68 7.96
N LYS A 35 30.09 6.13 6.81
CA LYS A 35 31.31 6.56 6.10
C LYS A 35 31.32 8.06 5.80
N TRP A 36 30.14 8.63 5.56
CA TRP A 36 29.98 10.04 5.19
C TRP A 36 29.28 10.88 6.25
N ASN A 37 28.95 10.27 7.40
CA ASN A 37 28.18 10.86 8.50
C ASN A 37 26.93 11.61 8.01
N LEU A 38 26.12 10.94 7.19
CA LEU A 38 24.96 11.53 6.52
C LEU A 38 23.72 10.67 6.70
N THR A 39 22.65 11.27 7.21
CA THR A 39 21.33 10.63 7.29
C THR A 39 20.33 11.34 6.40
N VAL A 40 19.54 10.59 5.63
CA VAL A 40 18.53 11.11 4.72
C VAL A 40 17.25 10.29 4.81
N HIS A 41 16.10 10.97 4.68
CA HIS A 41 14.86 10.31 4.27
C HIS A 41 14.82 10.22 2.76
N TYR A 42 14.47 9.05 2.23
CA TYR A 42 14.46 8.81 0.79
C TYR A 42 13.58 9.82 0.03
N TYR A 43 12.36 10.11 0.47
CA TYR A 43 11.52 11.10 -0.23
C TYR A 43 11.99 12.55 -0.06
N CYS A 44 12.74 12.87 1.01
CA CYS A 44 13.38 14.19 1.10
C CYS A 44 14.48 14.34 0.04
N LEU A 45 15.26 13.28 -0.19
CA LEU A 45 16.31 13.25 -1.20
C LEU A 45 15.70 13.25 -2.62
N LEU A 46 14.82 12.29 -2.90
CA LEU A 46 14.21 12.06 -4.22
C LEU A 46 13.47 13.30 -4.76
N MET A 47 12.74 14.01 -3.89
CA MET A 47 11.93 15.16 -4.31
C MET A 47 12.70 16.49 -4.32
N SER A 48 13.98 16.50 -3.97
CA SER A 48 14.79 17.73 -3.93
C SER A 48 15.04 18.26 -5.34
N SER A 49 14.81 19.56 -5.56
CA SER A 49 14.71 20.12 -6.92
C SER A 49 16.05 20.30 -7.65
N GLY A 50 17.18 20.25 -6.96
CA GLY A 50 18.50 20.52 -7.54
C GLY A 50 19.44 19.31 -7.60
N ILE A 51 18.91 18.09 -7.50
CA ILE A 51 19.70 16.86 -7.49
C ILE A 51 19.25 15.89 -8.58
N TRP A 52 20.20 15.11 -9.11
CA TRP A 52 19.99 14.12 -10.16
C TRP A 52 20.64 12.80 -9.76
N GLN A 53 19.96 11.68 -10.03
CA GLN A 53 20.49 10.35 -9.83
C GLN A 53 21.39 10.01 -11.03
N ARG A 54 22.71 10.03 -10.84
CA ARG A 54 23.71 9.80 -11.91
C ARG A 54 24.64 8.63 -11.64
N GLY A 55 24.67 8.13 -10.41
CA GLY A 55 25.43 6.93 -10.05
C GLY A 55 24.64 5.66 -10.33
N LYS A 56 25.31 4.51 -10.20
CA LYS A 56 24.63 3.19 -10.20
C LYS A 56 23.87 2.98 -8.89
N GLU A 57 22.94 2.02 -8.86
CA GLU A 57 22.05 1.81 -7.71
C GLU A 57 22.82 1.59 -6.38
N GLU A 58 23.94 0.88 -6.44
CA GLU A 58 24.85 0.58 -5.33
C GLU A 58 25.71 1.77 -4.89
N GLU A 59 25.80 2.83 -5.70
CA GLU A 59 26.65 3.98 -5.43
C GLU A 59 25.94 5.05 -4.58
N GLY A 60 26.65 5.57 -3.57
CA GLY A 60 26.16 6.66 -2.74
C GLY A 60 24.93 6.28 -1.92
N VAL A 61 23.80 6.94 -2.18
CA VAL A 61 22.50 6.64 -1.54
C VAL A 61 21.46 6.45 -2.64
N TYR A 62 21.17 5.20 -3.02
CA TYR A 62 20.30 4.85 -4.16
C TYR A 62 20.75 5.56 -5.45
N GLY A 63 22.02 5.44 -5.85
CA GLY A 63 22.56 6.12 -7.04
C GLY A 63 22.67 7.65 -6.97
N PHE A 64 22.31 8.27 -5.86
CA PHE A 64 22.66 9.68 -5.59
C PHE A 64 24.08 9.76 -5.04
N LEU A 65 24.98 10.37 -5.81
CA LEU A 65 26.36 10.59 -5.40
C LEU A 65 26.42 11.52 -4.18
N ILE A 66 27.27 11.19 -3.21
CA ILE A 66 27.38 11.93 -1.94
C ILE A 66 27.75 13.40 -2.16
N GLU A 67 28.58 13.68 -3.17
CA GLU A 67 28.93 15.05 -3.55
C GLU A 67 27.72 15.87 -4.00
N ASP A 68 26.80 15.26 -4.75
CA ASP A 68 25.59 15.92 -5.25
C ASP A 68 24.58 16.12 -4.12
N ILE A 69 24.48 15.17 -3.19
CA ILE A 69 23.70 15.35 -1.97
C ILE A 69 24.21 16.56 -1.17
N ARG A 70 25.54 16.67 -0.97
CA ARG A 70 26.14 17.79 -0.25
C ARG A 70 25.93 19.13 -0.97
N LYS A 71 26.09 19.17 -2.29
CA LYS A 71 25.79 20.35 -3.11
C LYS A 71 24.33 20.77 -2.95
N GLU A 72 23.41 19.82 -2.98
CA GLU A 72 21.98 20.09 -2.83
C GLU A 72 21.62 20.58 -1.43
N VAL A 73 22.18 19.99 -0.38
CA VAL A 73 22.03 20.48 1.01
C VAL A 73 22.56 21.92 1.14
N ASN A 74 23.70 22.23 0.52
CA ASN A 74 24.27 23.58 0.51
C ASN A 74 23.43 24.58 -0.29
N ARG A 75 22.76 24.15 -1.36
CA ARG A 75 21.79 24.99 -2.09
C ARG A 75 20.55 25.24 -1.22
N ALA A 76 19.98 24.17 -0.65
CA ALA A 76 18.78 24.22 0.16
C ALA A 76 18.96 25.03 1.45
N SER A 77 20.17 25.09 2.02
CA SER A 77 20.47 25.88 3.23
C SER A 77 20.25 27.39 3.04
N LYS A 78 20.21 27.86 1.78
CA LYS A 78 19.91 29.25 1.41
C LYS A 78 18.40 29.51 1.20
N LEU A 79 17.59 28.45 1.16
CA LEU A 79 16.15 28.51 0.90
C LEU A 79 15.35 28.37 2.18
N LYS A 80 14.46 29.34 2.41
CA LYS A 80 13.57 29.38 3.58
C LYS A 80 12.26 28.66 3.30
N CYS A 81 11.91 27.71 4.17
CA CYS A 81 10.65 26.98 4.08
C CYS A 81 9.46 27.92 4.26
N CYS A 82 8.52 27.90 3.32
CA CYS A 82 7.32 28.73 3.37
C CYS A 82 6.35 28.34 4.50
N VAL A 83 6.50 27.14 5.07
CA VAL A 83 5.67 26.60 6.14
C VAL A 83 6.28 26.89 7.51
N CYS A 84 7.44 26.29 7.82
CA CYS A 84 8.07 26.38 9.15
C CYS A 84 9.04 27.56 9.31
N LYS A 85 9.30 28.32 8.24
CA LYS A 85 10.20 29.49 8.19
C LYS A 85 11.68 29.21 8.48
N LYS A 86 12.08 27.95 8.65
CA LYS A 86 13.49 27.52 8.77
C LYS A 86 14.14 27.28 7.40
N ASN A 87 15.46 27.37 7.33
CA ASN A 87 16.23 27.08 6.11
C ASN A 87 16.32 25.58 5.81
N GLY A 88 16.79 25.21 4.61
CA GLY A 88 16.93 23.81 4.17
C GLY A 88 15.78 23.32 3.27
N ALA A 89 14.94 24.23 2.77
CA ALA A 89 13.77 23.91 1.97
C ALA A 89 14.15 23.52 0.54
N SER A 90 14.58 22.27 0.34
CA SER A 90 15.12 21.78 -0.94
C SER A 90 14.07 21.63 -2.05
N ILE A 91 12.78 21.54 -1.71
CA ILE A 91 11.71 21.27 -2.68
C ILE A 91 11.00 22.56 -3.07
N GLY A 92 10.97 22.86 -4.36
CA GLY A 92 10.23 23.98 -4.94
C GLY A 92 8.92 23.55 -5.60
N CYS A 93 7.94 24.44 -5.62
CA CYS A 93 6.75 24.26 -6.44
C CYS A 93 7.08 24.46 -7.93
N VAL A 94 6.68 23.53 -8.79
CA VAL A 94 6.95 23.56 -10.24
C VAL A 94 6.12 24.61 -11.00
N ALA A 95 5.03 25.10 -10.40
CA ALA A 95 4.14 26.03 -11.07
C ALA A 95 4.87 27.32 -11.50
N PRO A 96 4.64 27.81 -12.73
CA PRO A 96 5.32 29.01 -13.24
C PRO A 96 5.22 30.18 -12.27
N ARG A 97 6.34 30.88 -12.05
CA ARG A 97 6.47 32.06 -11.17
C ARG A 97 6.21 31.79 -9.67
N CYS A 98 5.92 30.55 -9.26
CA CYS A 98 5.79 30.21 -7.85
C CYS A 98 7.17 30.13 -7.18
N LYS A 99 7.40 30.96 -6.16
CA LYS A 99 8.66 30.97 -5.39
C LYS A 99 8.58 30.16 -4.09
N ARG A 100 7.53 29.35 -3.91
CA ARG A 100 7.36 28.59 -2.66
C ARG A 100 8.32 27.41 -2.63
N SER A 101 9.16 27.39 -1.61
CA SER A 101 10.02 26.27 -1.24
C SER A 101 9.59 25.70 0.10
N TYR A 102 9.70 24.39 0.30
CA TYR A 102 9.34 23.72 1.55
C TYR A 102 10.19 22.46 1.76
N HIS A 103 10.28 22.00 3.01
CA HIS A 103 10.75 20.65 3.31
C HIS A 103 9.66 19.65 2.92
N PHE A 104 10.03 18.41 2.60
CA PHE A 104 9.06 17.36 2.28
C PHE A 104 8.00 17.16 3.39
N PRO A 105 8.35 16.99 4.68
CA PRO A 105 7.35 16.85 5.74
C PRO A 105 6.46 18.09 5.93
N CYS A 106 7.01 19.28 5.70
CA CYS A 106 6.26 20.53 5.75
C CYS A 106 5.24 20.63 4.60
N GLY A 107 5.61 20.12 3.42
CA GLY A 107 4.71 20.05 2.28
C GLY A 107 3.57 19.08 2.55
N LEU A 108 3.83 17.90 3.10
CA LEU A 108 2.78 16.95 3.51
C LEU A 108 1.80 17.58 4.52
N GLN A 109 2.30 18.28 5.54
CA GLN A 109 1.45 18.99 6.52
C GLN A 109 0.56 20.06 5.87
N ARG A 110 1.02 20.65 4.77
CA ARG A 110 0.26 21.65 4.01
C ARG A 110 -0.48 21.03 2.83
N GLU A 111 -0.58 19.71 2.73
CA GLU A 111 -1.28 19.03 1.63
C GLU A 111 -0.72 19.42 0.24
N CYS A 112 0.61 19.55 0.14
CA CYS A 112 1.30 19.60 -1.14
C CYS A 112 1.19 18.24 -1.85
N ILE A 113 1.25 18.25 -3.18
CA ILE A 113 1.32 17.03 -3.99
C ILE A 113 2.73 16.86 -4.53
N PHE A 114 3.26 15.65 -4.38
CA PHE A 114 4.56 15.21 -4.87
C PHE A 114 4.32 14.08 -5.86
N GLN A 115 4.65 14.27 -7.13
CA GLN A 115 4.47 13.26 -8.16
C GLN A 115 5.73 12.43 -8.27
N PHE A 116 5.66 11.12 -8.00
CA PHE A 116 6.80 10.20 -8.02
C PHE A 116 7.03 9.59 -9.41
N THR A 117 6.82 10.40 -10.45
CA THR A 117 6.92 9.96 -11.85
C THR A 117 7.44 11.10 -12.72
N GLY A 118 8.02 10.75 -13.87
CA GLY A 118 8.61 11.71 -14.80
C GLY A 118 9.67 12.59 -14.12
N ASN A 119 9.46 13.90 -14.14
CA ASN A 119 10.40 14.89 -13.59
C ASN A 119 10.21 15.18 -12.09
N PHE A 120 9.57 14.28 -11.34
CA PHE A 120 9.33 14.42 -9.90
C PHE A 120 8.67 15.75 -9.49
N ALA A 121 7.65 16.16 -10.26
CA ALA A 121 7.01 17.45 -10.09
C ALA A 121 6.37 17.61 -8.70
N SER A 122 6.64 18.74 -8.06
CA SER A 122 6.12 19.09 -6.74
C SER A 122 5.22 20.32 -6.81
N PHE A 123 4.04 20.26 -6.20
CA PHE A 123 3.05 21.33 -6.23
C PHE A 123 2.69 21.79 -4.81
N CYS A 124 2.77 23.10 -4.57
CA CYS A 124 2.32 23.67 -3.30
C CYS A 124 0.80 23.58 -3.16
N TRP A 125 0.29 23.78 -1.94
CA TRP A 125 -1.14 23.78 -1.61
C TRP A 125 -2.02 24.76 -2.40
N LYS A 126 -1.43 25.72 -3.13
CA LYS A 126 -2.17 26.63 -4.03
C LYS A 126 -2.18 26.18 -5.49
N HIS A 127 -1.26 25.31 -5.89
CA HIS A 127 -1.07 24.88 -7.28
C HIS A 127 -1.16 23.36 -7.45
N ARG A 128 -1.52 22.64 -6.39
CA ARG A 128 -1.71 21.19 -6.44
C ARG A 128 -2.83 20.83 -7.42
N PRO A 129 -2.71 19.72 -8.14
CA PRO A 129 -3.82 19.21 -8.92
C PRO A 129 -5.00 18.88 -8.01
N VAL A 130 -6.20 19.00 -8.57
CA VAL A 130 -7.46 18.59 -7.96
C VAL A 130 -8.22 17.71 -8.94
N GLN A 131 -9.12 16.88 -8.44
CA GLN A 131 -10.05 16.13 -9.28
C GLN A 131 -11.29 16.98 -9.48
N ILE A 132 -11.60 17.28 -10.73
CA ILE A 132 -12.81 18.01 -11.09
C ILE A 132 -13.89 16.98 -11.37
N ILE A 133 -14.96 17.03 -10.59
CA ILE A 133 -16.15 16.21 -10.80
C ILE A 133 -17.32 17.11 -11.19
N ALA A 134 -18.20 16.62 -12.07
CA ALA A 134 -19.50 17.26 -12.27
C ALA A 134 -20.24 17.30 -10.93
N SER A 135 -21.00 18.37 -10.68
CA SER A 135 -21.83 18.49 -9.49
C SER A 135 -22.73 17.25 -9.40
N ASN A 136 -22.47 16.40 -8.43
CA ASN A 136 -23.26 15.20 -8.21
C ASN A 136 -24.03 15.37 -6.91
N ASN A 137 -25.31 15.04 -6.93
CA ASN A 137 -26.18 15.08 -5.75
C ASN A 137 -25.99 13.81 -4.92
N TYR A 138 -24.76 13.50 -4.50
CA TYR A 138 -24.57 12.46 -3.49
C TYR A 138 -25.25 12.97 -2.21
N ARG A 139 -26.42 12.40 -1.89
CA ARG A 139 -27.14 12.75 -0.66
C ARG A 139 -26.57 12.02 0.56
N ASP A 140 -25.84 10.93 0.33
CA ASP A 140 -25.37 10.02 1.36
C ASP A 140 -23.84 9.82 1.29
N SER A 141 -23.26 9.48 2.43
CA SER A 141 -21.88 9.01 2.55
C SER A 141 -21.68 7.71 1.79
N LEU A 142 -20.53 7.55 1.13
CA LEU A 142 -20.17 6.33 0.40
C LEU A 142 -19.00 5.62 1.11
N PRO A 143 -18.89 4.29 1.05
CA PRO A 143 -17.74 3.60 1.63
C PRO A 143 -16.48 3.82 0.78
N CYS A 144 -15.34 3.98 1.44
CA CYS A 144 -14.04 3.79 0.84
C CYS A 144 -13.93 2.35 0.32
N THR A 145 -13.61 2.13 -0.95
CA THR A 145 -13.61 0.77 -1.53
C THR A 145 -12.39 -0.07 -1.15
N ILE A 146 -11.60 0.37 -0.17
CA ILE A 146 -10.47 -0.36 0.41
C ILE A 146 -10.77 -0.71 1.88
N CYS A 147 -11.05 0.28 2.73
CA CYS A 147 -11.28 0.04 4.17
C CYS A 147 -12.77 -0.09 4.56
N LEU A 148 -13.69 0.17 3.63
CA LEU A 148 -15.15 0.14 3.83
C LEU A 148 -15.71 1.15 4.84
N GLU A 149 -14.87 2.02 5.41
CA GLU A 149 -15.31 3.17 6.20
C GLU A 149 -15.98 4.22 5.33
N TYR A 150 -17.00 4.88 5.88
CA TYR A 150 -17.78 5.89 5.18
C TYR A 150 -17.03 7.20 5.03
N ILE A 151 -17.16 7.80 3.85
CA ILE A 151 -16.57 9.08 3.48
C ILE A 151 -17.61 9.99 2.83
N GLU A 152 -17.38 11.28 2.95
CA GLU A 152 -18.07 12.28 2.14
C GLU A 152 -17.49 12.23 0.71
N PRO A 153 -18.32 11.98 -0.32
CA PRO A 153 -17.86 11.83 -1.71
C PRO A 153 -17.58 13.20 -2.36
N VAL A 154 -16.70 13.96 -1.72
CA VAL A 154 -16.20 15.26 -2.17
C VAL A 154 -14.69 15.12 -2.38
N PRO A 155 -14.18 15.39 -3.61
CA PRO A 155 -12.75 15.27 -3.86
C PRO A 155 -11.98 16.31 -3.03
N THR A 156 -11.05 15.84 -2.21
CA THR A 156 -10.18 16.67 -1.39
C THR A 156 -8.74 16.16 -1.48
N TYR A 157 -7.82 16.68 -0.66
CA TYR A 157 -6.50 16.09 -0.57
C TYR A 157 -6.56 14.64 -0.04
N ASN A 158 -7.44 14.38 0.94
CA ASN A 158 -7.56 13.09 1.62
C ASN A 158 -8.53 12.13 0.93
N ILE A 159 -9.46 12.64 0.12
CA ILE A 159 -10.49 11.83 -0.54
C ILE A 159 -10.30 11.90 -2.05
N LEU A 160 -10.05 10.73 -2.65
CA LEU A 160 -9.84 10.57 -4.08
C LEU A 160 -10.92 9.69 -4.69
N ARG A 161 -11.23 9.96 -5.96
CA ARG A 161 -12.18 9.20 -6.77
C ARG A 161 -11.44 8.45 -7.88
N SER A 162 -11.94 7.27 -8.22
CA SER A 162 -11.49 6.55 -9.41
C SER A 162 -11.82 7.34 -10.69
N PRO A 163 -10.87 7.48 -11.63
CA PRO A 163 -11.14 8.07 -12.95
C PRO A 163 -11.85 7.11 -13.92
N CYS A 164 -11.83 5.80 -13.65
CA CYS A 164 -12.22 4.78 -14.62
C CYS A 164 -13.61 4.16 -14.36
N CYS A 165 -14.19 4.35 -13.17
CA CYS A 165 -15.51 3.84 -12.83
C CYS A 165 -16.31 4.84 -12.00
N LYS A 166 -17.63 4.74 -12.07
CA LYS A 166 -18.53 5.58 -11.27
C LYS A 166 -18.56 5.05 -9.83
N ASN A 167 -18.59 5.97 -8.86
CA ASN A 167 -18.78 5.69 -7.43
C ASN A 167 -17.68 4.91 -6.69
N ALA A 168 -16.49 4.73 -7.27
CA ALA A 168 -15.35 4.24 -6.50
C ALA A 168 -14.59 5.42 -5.86
N TRP A 169 -14.53 5.41 -4.54
CA TRP A 169 -13.94 6.45 -3.72
C TRP A 169 -12.99 5.87 -2.68
N PHE A 170 -11.99 6.66 -2.28
CA PHE A 170 -10.88 6.17 -1.49
C PHE A 170 -10.35 7.24 -0.54
N HIS A 171 -9.93 6.82 0.64
CA HIS A 171 -8.94 7.57 1.42
C HIS A 171 -7.58 7.54 0.70
N ARG A 172 -6.89 8.69 0.66
CA ARG A 172 -5.51 8.81 0.17
C ARG A 172 -4.59 7.82 0.88
N ASP A 173 -4.72 7.69 2.20
CA ASP A 173 -3.84 6.83 2.99
C ASP A 173 -4.08 5.36 2.64
N CYS A 174 -5.34 4.94 2.45
CA CYS A 174 -5.66 3.60 1.97
C CYS A 174 -5.05 3.32 0.59
N LEU A 175 -5.16 4.27 -0.36
CA LEU A 175 -4.52 4.15 -1.68
C LEU A 175 -3.00 4.06 -1.58
N GLN A 176 -2.39 4.84 -0.69
CA GLN A 176 -0.94 4.85 -0.54
C GLN A 176 -0.42 3.53 0.02
N VAL A 177 -1.10 2.96 1.03
CA VAL A 177 -0.77 1.64 1.58
C VAL A 177 -0.99 0.56 0.52
N GLN A 178 -2.12 0.60 -0.18
CA GLN A 178 -2.40 -0.37 -1.24
C GLN A 178 -1.36 -0.31 -2.35
N ALA A 179 -0.95 0.88 -2.80
CA ALA A 179 0.08 1.05 -3.82
C ALA A 179 1.45 0.54 -3.36
N ILE A 180 1.84 0.81 -2.11
CA ILE A 180 3.12 0.32 -1.54
C ILE A 180 3.13 -1.20 -1.46
N ASN A 181 2.02 -1.84 -1.12
CA ASN A 181 1.96 -3.29 -1.01
C ASN A 181 1.86 -3.97 -2.37
N ALA A 182 1.07 -3.40 -3.29
CA ALA A 182 0.81 -4.01 -4.59
C ALA A 182 1.90 -3.79 -5.64
N GLY A 183 2.67 -2.70 -5.51
CA GLY A 183 3.61 -2.29 -6.55
C GLY A 183 2.92 -1.95 -7.88
N VAL A 184 3.73 -1.55 -8.86
CA VAL A 184 3.23 -1.11 -10.18
C VAL A 184 2.47 -2.21 -10.93
N PHE A 185 2.82 -3.48 -10.74
CA PHE A 185 2.21 -4.58 -11.51
C PHE A 185 0.79 -4.91 -11.06
N PHE A 186 0.48 -4.79 -9.77
CA PHE A 186 -0.81 -5.20 -9.21
C PHE A 186 -1.67 -4.04 -8.71
N PHE A 187 -1.16 -2.82 -8.65
CA PHE A 187 -1.94 -1.66 -8.24
C PHE A 187 -2.94 -1.23 -9.33
N ARG A 188 -4.21 -1.59 -9.16
CA ARG A 188 -5.30 -1.35 -10.10
C ARG A 188 -6.57 -0.97 -9.36
N CYS A 189 -7.55 -0.42 -10.08
CA CYS A 189 -8.84 -0.09 -9.49
C CYS A 189 -9.49 -1.34 -8.86
N THR A 190 -9.91 -1.26 -7.60
CA THR A 190 -10.51 -2.40 -6.88
C THR A 190 -11.88 -2.81 -7.40
N ILE A 191 -12.51 -1.99 -8.24
CA ILE A 191 -13.87 -2.23 -8.75
C ILE A 191 -13.88 -2.76 -10.18
N CYS A 192 -13.11 -2.16 -11.10
CA CYS A 192 -13.15 -2.53 -12.52
C CYS A 192 -11.80 -3.07 -13.04
N SER A 193 -10.82 -3.23 -12.16
CA SER A 193 -9.48 -3.75 -12.49
C SER A 193 -8.71 -2.95 -13.55
N ASN A 194 -9.16 -1.74 -13.92
CA ASN A 194 -8.41 -0.87 -14.82
C ASN A 194 -7.10 -0.44 -14.15
N THR A 195 -5.99 -0.65 -14.85
CA THR A 195 -4.65 -0.28 -14.41
C THR A 195 -4.28 1.10 -14.96
N ASP A 196 -4.27 1.26 -16.28
CA ASP A 196 -3.65 2.42 -16.94
C ASP A 196 -4.23 3.78 -16.51
N THR A 197 -5.56 3.93 -16.55
CA THR A 197 -6.19 5.22 -16.23
C THR A 197 -6.14 5.46 -14.74
N PHE A 198 -6.33 4.41 -13.95
CA PHE A 198 -6.28 4.47 -12.50
C PHE A 198 -4.90 4.90 -12.00
N GLN A 199 -3.84 4.20 -12.40
CA GLN A 199 -2.47 4.53 -11.99
C GLN A 199 -2.05 5.93 -12.41
N LYS A 200 -2.33 6.33 -13.66
CA LYS A 200 -2.01 7.68 -14.16
C LYS A 200 -2.63 8.76 -13.28
N GLU A 201 -3.89 8.62 -12.88
CA GLU A 201 -4.53 9.59 -12.00
C GLU A 201 -4.00 9.52 -10.57
N MET A 202 -3.76 8.33 -10.02
CA MET A 202 -3.20 8.19 -8.67
C MET A 202 -1.80 8.80 -8.58
N LEU A 203 -0.94 8.57 -9.57
CA LEU A 203 0.37 9.23 -9.70
C LEU A 203 0.23 10.74 -9.84
N ARG A 204 -0.71 11.22 -10.67
CA ARG A 204 -1.00 12.67 -10.83
C ARG A 204 -1.38 13.30 -9.50
N MET A 205 -2.17 12.59 -8.69
CA MET A 205 -2.60 13.01 -7.37
C MET A 205 -1.54 12.75 -6.29
N GLY A 206 -0.35 12.25 -6.64
CA GLY A 206 0.80 12.08 -5.75
C GLY A 206 0.74 10.86 -4.84
N ILE A 207 0.04 9.80 -5.26
CA ILE A 207 0.20 8.47 -4.69
C ILE A 207 1.50 7.88 -5.25
N HIS A 208 2.42 7.48 -4.37
CA HIS A 208 3.64 6.79 -4.77
C HIS A 208 3.34 5.33 -5.10
N ILE A 209 3.67 4.90 -6.31
CA ILE A 209 3.55 3.50 -6.76
C ILE A 209 4.97 3.01 -7.04
N PRO A 210 5.57 2.18 -6.16
CA PRO A 210 6.93 1.69 -6.36
C PRO A 210 7.00 0.63 -7.46
N GLU A 211 8.10 0.66 -8.22
CA GLU A 211 8.49 -0.41 -9.14
C GLU A 211 9.15 -1.55 -8.35
N LYS A 212 8.32 -2.41 -7.75
CA LYS A 212 8.72 -3.62 -7.03
C LYS A 212 7.66 -4.69 -7.15
N ASP A 213 8.04 -5.93 -6.89
CA ASP A 213 7.11 -7.04 -6.71
C ASP A 213 6.17 -6.76 -5.54
N ALA A 214 4.99 -7.35 -5.59
CA ALA A 214 4.05 -7.15 -4.51
C ALA A 214 4.61 -7.74 -3.20
N SER A 215 4.34 -7.08 -2.07
CA SER A 215 4.90 -7.54 -0.79
C SER A 215 4.49 -8.98 -0.45
N TRP A 216 3.30 -9.40 -0.88
CA TRP A 216 2.80 -10.76 -0.71
C TRP A 216 3.46 -11.80 -1.63
N GLU A 217 4.25 -11.39 -2.63
CA GLU A 217 5.10 -12.32 -3.41
C GLU A 217 6.45 -12.54 -2.72
N LEU A 218 6.83 -11.65 -1.79
CA LEU A 218 8.10 -11.66 -1.08
C LEU A 218 8.00 -12.22 0.34
N GLU A 219 6.79 -12.42 0.85
CA GLU A 219 6.56 -13.09 2.13
C GLU A 219 6.88 -14.59 1.99
N GLU A 220 7.88 -15.07 2.75
CA GLU A 220 8.14 -16.51 2.88
C GLU A 220 6.85 -17.20 3.32
N ASN A 221 6.43 -18.21 2.55
CA ASN A 221 5.20 -18.97 2.79
C ASN A 221 3.87 -18.20 2.57
N ALA A 222 3.85 -17.08 1.83
CA ALA A 222 2.63 -16.31 1.54
C ALA A 222 1.47 -17.14 0.93
N TYR A 223 1.81 -18.25 0.27
CA TYR A 223 0.86 -19.17 -0.35
C TYR A 223 0.73 -20.49 0.42
N GLN A 224 1.39 -20.66 1.57
CA GLN A 224 1.37 -21.92 2.32
C GLN A 224 -0.03 -22.23 2.87
N ASP A 225 -0.80 -21.21 3.23
CA ASP A 225 -2.22 -21.35 3.62
C ASP A 225 -3.12 -21.72 2.43
N LEU A 226 -2.77 -21.30 1.21
CA LEU A 226 -3.45 -21.72 -0.02
C LEU A 226 -3.11 -23.18 -0.39
N LEU A 227 -2.00 -23.70 0.11
CA LEU A 227 -1.58 -25.10 0.00
C LEU A 227 -2.10 -25.97 1.15
N GLN A 228 -2.63 -25.38 2.23
CA GLN A 228 -3.34 -26.14 3.26
C GLN A 228 -4.67 -26.61 2.69
N HIS A 229 -4.68 -27.88 2.29
CA HIS A 229 -5.93 -28.57 2.02
C HIS A 229 -6.73 -28.61 3.33
N TYR A 230 -7.95 -28.09 3.31
CA TYR A 230 -8.87 -28.21 4.43
C TYR A 230 -9.20 -29.70 4.64
N GLU A 231 -8.60 -30.30 5.66
CA GLU A 231 -8.65 -31.74 5.95
C GLU A 231 -9.45 -32.05 7.22
N HIS A 232 -10.60 -31.38 7.40
CA HIS A 232 -11.50 -31.65 8.52
C HIS A 232 -12.87 -32.15 8.06
N CYS A 233 -13.44 -33.09 8.82
CA CYS A 233 -14.77 -33.62 8.59
C CYS A 233 -15.83 -32.89 9.45
N ASP A 234 -16.56 -31.97 8.82
CA ASP A 234 -17.54 -31.08 9.45
C ASP A 234 -18.93 -31.68 9.63
N VAL A 235 -19.16 -32.92 9.15
CA VAL A 235 -20.48 -33.51 9.30
C VAL A 235 -20.82 -33.67 10.78
N ARG A 236 -22.10 -33.45 11.13
CA ARG A 236 -22.57 -33.53 12.52
C ARG A 236 -22.16 -34.83 13.21
N ARG A 237 -22.19 -35.96 12.49
CA ARG A 237 -21.81 -37.29 12.99
C ARG A 237 -20.68 -37.89 12.15
N CYS A 238 -19.44 -37.67 12.57
CA CYS A 238 -18.28 -38.32 11.96
C CYS A 238 -18.25 -39.81 12.34
N ARG A 239 -17.93 -40.67 11.37
CA ARG A 239 -17.84 -42.13 11.51
C ARG A 239 -16.39 -42.63 11.61
N CYS A 240 -15.42 -41.75 11.40
CA CYS A 240 -14.00 -42.09 11.46
C CYS A 240 -13.57 -42.27 12.92
N LYS A 241 -12.95 -43.42 13.23
CA LYS A 241 -12.45 -43.72 14.58
C LYS A 241 -11.11 -43.04 14.87
N GLU A 242 -10.34 -42.73 13.82
CA GLU A 242 -9.06 -42.03 13.90
C GLU A 242 -9.22 -40.51 14.09
N GLY A 243 -10.46 -40.02 14.09
CA GLY A 243 -10.79 -38.61 14.31
C GLY A 243 -11.30 -37.89 13.05
N ARG A 244 -11.64 -36.61 13.23
CA ARG A 244 -12.22 -35.77 12.17
C ARG A 244 -11.18 -35.25 11.19
N ASP A 245 -9.95 -35.09 11.65
CA ASP A 245 -8.80 -34.61 10.87
C ASP A 245 -8.04 -35.74 10.17
N TYR A 246 -8.44 -37.00 10.39
CA TYR A 246 -7.80 -38.13 9.72
C TYR A 246 -8.18 -38.15 8.24
N ASN A 247 -7.20 -37.94 7.36
CA ASN A 247 -7.35 -38.05 5.91
C ASN A 247 -6.51 -39.21 5.39
N ALA A 248 -7.14 -40.12 4.63
CA ALA A 248 -6.43 -41.21 3.95
C ALA A 248 -6.83 -41.22 2.46
N PRO A 249 -5.93 -40.78 1.56
CA PRO A 249 -6.14 -40.80 0.12
C PRO A 249 -6.52 -42.19 -0.41
N ASP A 250 -7.31 -42.24 -1.48
CA ASP A 250 -7.77 -43.48 -2.14
C ASP A 250 -8.53 -44.42 -1.19
N SER A 251 -9.20 -43.86 -0.18
CA SER A 251 -9.93 -44.63 0.83
C SER A 251 -11.28 -43.99 1.18
N LYS A 252 -12.12 -44.75 1.88
CA LYS A 252 -13.40 -44.24 2.41
C LYS A 252 -13.23 -43.10 3.44
N TRP A 253 -12.01 -42.89 3.94
CA TRP A 253 -11.64 -41.83 4.87
C TRP A 253 -10.92 -40.67 4.20
N GLU A 254 -10.95 -40.60 2.86
CA GLU A 254 -10.52 -39.40 2.16
C GLU A 254 -11.52 -38.26 2.40
N ILE A 255 -11.01 -37.06 2.67
CA ILE A 255 -11.82 -35.87 2.97
C ILE A 255 -12.12 -35.11 1.68
N LYS A 256 -13.40 -35.11 1.29
CA LYS A 256 -13.92 -34.33 0.16
C LYS A 256 -14.44 -32.98 0.63
N ARG A 257 -14.00 -31.91 -0.05
CA ARG A 257 -14.44 -30.53 0.20
C ARG A 257 -15.79 -30.22 -0.43
N CYS A 258 -16.52 -29.29 0.17
CA CYS A 258 -17.75 -28.76 -0.39
C CYS A 258 -17.43 -28.07 -1.73
N GLN A 259 -18.17 -28.44 -2.77
CA GLN A 259 -17.97 -27.88 -4.11
C GLN A 259 -18.27 -26.37 -4.18
N CYS A 260 -19.14 -25.86 -3.31
CA CYS A 260 -19.59 -24.48 -3.36
C CYS A 260 -18.64 -23.52 -2.64
N CYS A 261 -18.25 -23.82 -1.40
CA CYS A 261 -17.42 -22.92 -0.59
C CYS A 261 -15.96 -23.36 -0.48
N GLY A 262 -15.65 -24.65 -0.66
CA GLY A 262 -14.32 -25.20 -0.40
C GLY A 262 -13.87 -25.16 1.08
N SER A 263 -14.62 -24.50 1.96
CA SER A 263 -14.31 -24.26 3.38
C SER A 263 -14.95 -25.25 4.36
N SER A 264 -15.58 -26.30 3.86
CA SER A 264 -16.07 -27.42 4.68
C SER A 264 -15.69 -28.73 4.03
N GLY A 265 -15.53 -29.79 4.82
CA GLY A 265 -15.15 -31.13 4.38
C GLY A 265 -16.01 -32.25 4.97
N THR A 266 -16.01 -33.40 4.29
CA THR A 266 -16.58 -34.65 4.79
C THR A 266 -15.68 -35.81 4.40
N HIS A 267 -15.55 -36.83 5.26
CA HIS A 267 -15.11 -38.13 4.77
C HIS A 267 -16.12 -38.67 3.77
N LEU A 268 -15.66 -39.41 2.75
CA LEU A 268 -16.54 -40.10 1.80
C LEU A 268 -17.56 -40.99 2.54
N ALA A 269 -17.10 -41.78 3.51
CA ALA A 269 -17.96 -42.66 4.33
C ALA A 269 -18.96 -41.91 5.23
N CYS A 270 -18.66 -40.67 5.60
CA CYS A 270 -19.48 -39.86 6.51
C CYS A 270 -20.70 -39.23 5.79
N SER A 271 -20.58 -38.98 4.49
CA SER A 271 -21.66 -38.47 3.64
C SER A 271 -22.20 -39.50 2.65
N SER A 272 -21.88 -40.79 2.84
CA SER A 272 -22.31 -41.90 1.97
C SER A 272 -21.92 -41.71 0.50
N LEU A 273 -20.76 -41.11 0.24
CA LEU A 273 -20.17 -40.98 -1.08
C LEU A 273 -19.46 -42.30 -1.43
N ARG A 274 -19.74 -42.83 -2.62
CA ARG A 274 -19.19 -44.09 -3.14
C ARG A 274 -17.85 -43.89 -3.85
N SER A 275 -17.58 -42.69 -4.37
CA SER A 275 -16.34 -42.38 -5.08
C SER A 275 -16.00 -40.89 -4.99
N TRP A 276 -14.75 -40.55 -5.30
CA TRP A 276 -14.24 -39.17 -5.25
C TRP A 276 -14.86 -38.26 -6.32
N GLU A 277 -15.42 -38.80 -7.41
CA GLU A 277 -16.05 -38.01 -8.47
C GLU A 277 -17.41 -37.44 -8.03
N GLN A 278 -18.04 -38.01 -7.00
CA GLN A 278 -19.36 -37.57 -6.56
C GLN A 278 -19.32 -36.24 -5.81
N ASN A 279 -20.05 -35.25 -6.30
CA ASN A 279 -20.12 -33.92 -5.67
C ASN A 279 -20.71 -33.96 -4.27
N TRP A 280 -20.20 -33.09 -3.40
CA TRP A 280 -20.70 -32.91 -2.05
C TRP A 280 -20.83 -31.43 -1.72
N GLU A 281 -21.86 -31.12 -0.95
CA GLU A 281 -22.22 -29.76 -0.54
C GLU A 281 -22.52 -29.78 0.95
N CYS A 282 -21.96 -28.80 1.69
CA CYS A 282 -22.23 -28.67 3.10
C CYS A 282 -23.67 -28.18 3.35
N LEU A 283 -24.14 -28.34 4.58
CA LEU A 283 -25.51 -27.96 4.97
C LEU A 283 -25.79 -26.47 4.73
N GLU A 284 -24.80 -25.62 4.98
CA GLU A 284 -24.92 -24.16 4.81
C GLU A 284 -25.09 -23.80 3.33
N CYS A 285 -24.21 -24.28 2.45
CA CYS A 285 -24.33 -24.05 1.01
C CYS A 285 -25.63 -24.60 0.44
N ARG A 286 -26.05 -25.80 0.86
CA ARG A 286 -27.36 -26.35 0.47
C ARG A 286 -28.51 -25.46 0.90
N SER A 287 -28.47 -24.95 2.13
CA SER A 287 -29.53 -24.06 2.62
C SER A 287 -29.61 -22.77 1.80
N ILE A 288 -28.48 -22.22 1.36
CA ILE A 288 -28.45 -21.03 0.51
C ILE A 288 -28.97 -21.36 -0.89
N ILE A 289 -28.49 -22.45 -1.52
CA ILE A 289 -28.85 -22.80 -2.89
C ILE A 289 -30.33 -23.22 -3.00
N TYR A 290 -30.82 -24.00 -2.06
CA TYR A 290 -32.13 -24.65 -2.17
C TYR A 290 -33.25 -23.96 -1.37
N ASN A 291 -32.96 -23.12 -0.36
CA ASN A 291 -34.01 -22.32 0.29
C ASN A 291 -34.26 -20.96 -0.38
N SER A 292 -33.43 -20.54 -1.33
CA SER A 292 -33.67 -19.33 -2.15
C SER A 292 -34.85 -19.48 -3.12
N GLY A 293 -35.40 -20.69 -3.29
CA GLY A 293 -36.51 -20.98 -4.20
C GLY A 293 -37.92 -20.68 -3.66
N ASN A 294 -38.05 -20.22 -2.41
CA ASN A 294 -39.35 -19.89 -1.78
C ASN A 294 -39.54 -18.39 -1.54
N SER A 295 -38.87 -17.54 -2.31
CA SER A 295 -39.03 -16.08 -2.25
C SER A 295 -39.06 -15.48 -3.65
N LEU A 296 -40.08 -15.86 -4.42
CA LEU A 296 -40.59 -15.11 -5.56
C LEU A 296 -42.11 -15.01 -5.45
#